data_AF-A0A1H5VBI6-F1
#
_entry.id   AF-A0A1H5VBI6-F1
#
_cell.length_a   1.000
_cell.length_b   1.000
_cell.length_c   1.000
_cell.angle_alpha   90.00
_cell.angle_beta   90.00
_cell.angle_gamma   90.00
#
_symmetry.space_group_name_H-M   'P 1'
#
loop_
_entity.id
_entity.type
_entity.pdbx_description
1 polymer ?
#
loop_
_entity_poly.entity_id
_entity_poly.type
_entity_poly.pdbx_seq_one_letter_code
_entity_poly.pdbx_strand_id
1 'polypeptide(L)'
;MFRFLRKIRQKLLLENKISDYLKYGIGEIFLVVIGILIALQINTWNENRKLDQQEISYLNRLIQENKSEILTFKAEIEQLKNNNEKITNLSLAFKNENSSDSLLVLSAREFMIYGSLYPRFNPSISTYEGLSSTGNLGVIKDT
;
A
#
# COMPACT_ATOMS: atom_id res chain seq x y z
N MET A 1 21.49 -33.55 21.42
CA MET A 1 20.53 -33.68 22.54
C MET A 1 19.89 -35.08 22.59
N PHE A 2 19.28 -35.57 21.51
CA PHE A 2 18.64 -36.89 21.44
C PHE A 2 19.53 -38.08 21.84
N ARG A 3 20.83 -38.06 21.46
CA ARG A 3 21.79 -39.12 21.82
C ARG A 3 22.10 -39.19 23.32
N PHE A 4 21.98 -38.07 24.05
CA PHE A 4 22.28 -38.00 25.48
C PHE A 4 21.11 -38.53 26.32
N LEU A 5 19.89 -38.07 26.02
CA LEU A 5 18.65 -38.54 26.65
C LEU A 5 18.39 -40.04 26.35
N ARG A 6 18.72 -40.48 25.13
CA ARG A 6 18.67 -41.91 24.75
C ARG A 6 19.59 -42.79 25.61
N LYS A 7 20.82 -42.34 25.92
CA LYS A 7 21.75 -43.09 26.78
C LYS A 7 21.22 -43.21 28.22
N ILE A 8 20.61 -42.15 28.76
CA ILE A 8 20.01 -42.16 30.10
C ILE A 8 18.83 -43.15 30.17
N ARG A 9 17.95 -43.13 29.17
CA ARG A 9 16.83 -44.07 29.06
C ARG A 9 17.25 -45.53 28.97
N GLN A 10 18.28 -45.82 28.16
CA GLN A 10 18.83 -47.17 28.05
C GLN A 10 19.41 -47.66 29.39
N LYS A 11 20.08 -46.79 30.14
CA LYS A 11 20.60 -47.10 31.47
C LYS A 11 19.49 -47.35 32.50
N LEU A 12 18.42 -46.55 32.48
CA LEU A 12 17.27 -46.71 33.39
C LEU A 12 16.46 -47.99 33.14
N LEU A 13 16.37 -48.43 31.88
CA LEU A 13 15.78 -49.73 31.51
C LEU A 13 16.62 -50.91 32.02
N LEU A 14 17.95 -50.83 31.89
CA LEU A 14 18.88 -51.85 32.39
C LEU A 14 18.85 -51.98 33.92
N GLU A 15 18.50 -50.90 34.63
CA GLU A 15 18.34 -50.89 36.09
C GLU A 15 16.92 -51.28 36.57
N ASN A 16 16.03 -51.79 35.71
CA ASN A 16 14.62 -52.11 36.01
C ASN A 16 13.78 -50.92 36.56
N LYS A 17 14.23 -49.67 36.33
CA LYS A 17 13.54 -48.44 36.80
C LYS A 17 12.51 -47.95 35.78
N ILE A 18 11.45 -48.73 35.57
CA ILE A 18 10.41 -48.44 34.57
C ILE A 18 9.69 -47.11 34.85
N SER A 19 9.39 -46.79 36.12
CA SER A 19 8.74 -45.53 36.51
C SER A 19 9.55 -44.30 36.10
N ASP A 20 10.86 -44.33 36.34
CA ASP A 20 11.74 -43.20 36.00
C ASP A 20 11.95 -43.10 34.50
N TYR A 21 12.09 -44.23 33.79
CA TYR A 21 12.12 -44.25 32.32
C TYR A 21 10.90 -43.54 31.70
N LEU A 22 9.69 -43.79 32.22
CA LEU A 22 8.46 -43.13 31.74
C LEU A 22 8.46 -41.62 32.01
N LYS A 23 8.88 -41.17 33.21
CA LYS A 23 9.01 -39.74 33.53
C LYS A 23 10.00 -39.03 32.60
N TYR A 24 11.16 -39.64 32.35
CA TYR A 24 12.17 -39.07 31.45
C TYR A 24 11.73 -39.07 29.98
N GLY A 25 10.97 -40.09 29.54
CA GLY A 25 10.39 -40.13 28.19
C GLY A 25 9.34 -39.02 27.96
N ILE A 26 8.51 -38.74 28.97
CA ILE A 26 7.56 -37.61 28.93
C ILE A 26 8.31 -36.28 28.88
N GLY A 27 9.36 -36.12 29.68
CA GLY A 27 10.20 -34.92 29.65
C GLY A 27 10.88 -34.67 28.29
N GLU A 28 11.32 -35.73 27.60
CA GLU A 28 11.89 -35.64 26.25
C GLU A 28 10.84 -35.16 25.23
N ILE A 29 9.61 -35.68 25.29
CA ILE A 29 8.51 -35.22 24.43
C ILE A 29 8.19 -33.75 24.68
N PHE A 30 8.08 -33.34 25.95
CA PHE A 30 7.84 -31.94 26.30
C PHE A 30 8.93 -31.00 25.77
N LEU A 31 10.20 -31.36 25.92
CA LEU A 31 11.32 -30.58 25.39
C LEU A 31 11.27 -30.46 23.86
N VAL A 32 10.93 -31.53 23.15
CA VAL A 32 10.76 -31.51 21.70
C VAL A 32 9.59 -30.61 21.30
N VAL A 33 8.46 -30.71 22.00
CA VAL A 33 7.27 -29.86 21.75
C VAL A 33 7.60 -28.39 21.95
N ILE A 34 8.29 -28.03 23.03
CA ILE A 34 8.75 -26.64 23.26
C ILE A 34 9.66 -26.16 22.12
N GLY A 35 10.60 -27.01 21.67
CA GLY A 35 11.47 -26.67 20.55
C GLY A 35 10.69 -26.40 19.26
N ILE A 36 9.69 -27.22 18.94
CA ILE A 36 8.82 -27.03 17.76
C ILE A 36 7.99 -25.75 17.89
N LEU A 37 7.41 -25.50 19.07
CA LEU A 37 6.60 -24.30 19.30
C LEU A 37 7.44 -23.02 19.16
N ILE A 38 8.65 -22.99 19.69
CA ILE A 38 9.57 -21.85 19.52
C ILE A 38 9.93 -21.66 18.04
N ALA A 39 10.24 -22.75 17.32
CA ALA A 39 10.55 -22.67 15.89
C ALA A 39 9.36 -22.14 15.08
N LEU A 40 8.14 -22.61 15.37
CA LEU A 40 6.90 -22.12 14.76
C LEU A 40 6.69 -20.63 15.07
N GLN A 41 6.83 -20.23 16.35
CA GLN A 41 6.67 -18.84 16.76
C GLN A 41 7.66 -17.91 16.06
N ILE A 42 8.93 -18.31 15.92
CA ILE A 42 9.94 -17.52 15.19
C ILE A 42 9.55 -17.39 13.72
N ASN A 43 9.06 -18.47 13.08
CA ASN A 43 8.62 -18.43 11.69
C ASN A 43 7.42 -17.49 11.50
N THR A 44 6.38 -17.67 12.32
CA THR A 44 5.17 -16.83 12.28
C THR A 44 5.49 -15.35 12.58
N TRP A 45 6.38 -15.07 13.53
CA TRP A 45 6.82 -13.70 13.80
C TRP A 45 7.54 -13.07 12.60
N ASN A 46 8.40 -13.82 11.92
CA ASN A 46 9.10 -13.34 10.73
C ASN A 46 8.14 -13.11 9.55
N GLU A 47 7.13 -13.97 9.37
CA GLU A 47 6.07 -13.81 8.37
C GLU A 47 5.23 -12.55 8.65
N ASN A 48 4.78 -12.38 9.89
CA ASN A 48 4.03 -11.17 10.30
C ASN A 48 4.84 -9.89 10.05
N ARG A 49 6.13 -9.88 10.43
CA ARG A 49 7.02 -8.74 10.16
C ARG A 49 7.12 -8.41 8.67
N LYS A 50 7.14 -9.41 7.79
CA LYS A 50 7.18 -9.18 6.33
C LYS A 50 5.86 -8.60 5.84
N LEU A 51 4.73 -9.07 6.35
CA LEU A 51 3.41 -8.51 6.04
C LEU A 51 3.31 -7.04 6.49
N ASP A 52 3.77 -6.72 7.70
CA ASP A 52 3.80 -5.35 8.21
C ASP A 52 4.64 -4.41 7.32
N GLN A 53 5.79 -4.90 6.86
CA GLN A 53 6.64 -4.13 5.94
C GLN A 53 5.98 -3.91 4.58
N GLN A 54 5.26 -4.91 4.06
CA GLN A 54 4.51 -4.78 2.81
C GLN A 54 3.35 -3.80 2.97
N GLU A 55 2.60 -3.88 4.06
CA GLU A 55 1.52 -2.93 4.41
C GLU A 55 2.06 -1.49 4.40
N ILE A 56 3.13 -1.22 5.15
CA ILE A 56 3.76 0.11 5.20
C ILE A 56 4.20 0.56 3.80
N SER A 57 4.74 -0.34 2.98
CA SER A 57 5.14 -0.02 1.61
C SER A 57 3.96 0.40 0.75
N TYR A 58 2.85 -0.36 0.78
CA TYR A 58 1.63 -0.03 0.04
C TYR A 58 0.99 1.28 0.52
N LEU A 59 0.87 1.48 1.84
CA LEU A 59 0.33 2.72 2.41
C LEU A 59 1.17 3.93 2.00
N ASN A 60 2.50 3.83 2.05
CA ASN A 60 3.38 4.90 1.60
C ASN A 60 3.19 5.20 0.12
N ARG A 61 3.07 4.19 -0.74
CA ARG A 61 2.80 4.38 -2.17
C ARG A 61 1.48 5.10 -2.40
N LEU A 62 0.40 4.67 -1.75
CA LEU A 62 -0.92 5.33 -1.84
C LEU A 62 -0.85 6.78 -1.38
N ILE A 63 -0.14 7.07 -0.28
CA ILE A 63 0.06 8.45 0.20
C ILE A 63 0.81 9.28 -0.82
N GLN A 64 1.86 8.74 -1.46
CA GLN A 64 2.63 9.49 -2.47
C GLN A 64 1.82 9.73 -3.75
N GLU A 65 1.08 8.72 -4.22
CA GLU A 65 0.16 8.86 -5.35
C GLU A 65 -0.87 9.96 -5.06
N ASN A 66 -1.55 9.91 -3.92
CA ASN A 66 -2.52 10.91 -3.50
C ASN A 66 -1.90 12.32 -3.39
N LYS A 67 -0.68 12.44 -2.86
CA LYS A 67 0.02 13.74 -2.79
C LYS A 67 0.30 14.30 -4.19
N SER A 68 0.73 13.46 -5.12
CA SER A 68 0.96 13.84 -6.51
C SER A 68 -0.33 14.27 -7.21
N GLU A 69 -1.42 13.54 -6.96
CA GLU A 69 -2.75 13.90 -7.49
C GLU A 69 -3.23 15.24 -6.95
N ILE A 70 -3.07 15.52 -5.67
CA ILE A 70 -3.43 16.83 -5.07
C ILE A 70 -2.67 17.97 -5.76
N LEU A 71 -1.38 17.80 -6.05
CA LEU A 71 -0.59 18.81 -6.75
C LEU A 71 -1.08 19.01 -8.19
N THR A 72 -1.38 17.91 -8.88
CA THR A 72 -1.93 17.93 -10.24
C THR A 72 -3.26 18.66 -10.27
N PHE A 73 -4.19 18.31 -9.39
CA PHE A 73 -5.49 18.97 -9.28
C PHE A 73 -5.38 20.45 -8.94
N LYS A 74 -4.45 20.85 -8.08
CA LYS A 74 -4.24 22.28 -7.79
C LYS A 74 -3.84 23.05 -9.05
N ALA A 75 -2.92 22.51 -9.83
CA ALA A 75 -2.48 23.11 -11.09
C ALA A 75 -3.63 23.14 -12.13
N GLU A 76 -4.39 22.06 -12.24
CA GLU A 76 -5.55 21.98 -13.15
C GLU A 76 -6.65 22.97 -12.78
N ILE A 77 -6.95 23.12 -11.48
CA ILE A 77 -7.92 24.12 -10.99
C ILE A 77 -7.46 25.53 -11.34
N GLU A 78 -6.17 25.84 -11.18
CA GLU A 78 -5.62 27.15 -11.53
C GLU A 78 -5.72 27.40 -13.05
N GLN A 79 -5.39 26.41 -13.87
CA GLN A 79 -5.58 26.48 -15.32
C GLN A 79 -7.04 26.70 -15.70
N LEU A 80 -7.98 25.95 -15.11
CA LEU A 80 -9.41 26.10 -15.35
C LEU A 80 -9.93 27.49 -14.98
N LYS A 81 -9.39 28.12 -13.91
CA LYS A 81 -9.73 29.51 -13.57
C LYS A 81 -9.28 30.48 -14.66
N ASN A 82 -8.05 30.35 -15.15
CA ASN A 82 -7.56 31.16 -16.28
C ASN A 82 -8.38 30.92 -17.55
N ASN A 83 -8.73 29.66 -17.85
CA ASN A 83 -9.54 29.32 -19.01
C ASN A 83 -10.93 29.96 -18.93
N ASN A 84 -11.56 29.94 -17.75
CA ASN A 84 -12.84 30.61 -17.51
C ASN A 84 -12.74 32.14 -17.71
N GLU A 85 -11.63 32.76 -17.33
CA GLU A 85 -11.38 34.17 -17.64
C GLU A 85 -11.37 34.40 -19.16
N LYS A 86 -10.70 33.54 -19.93
CA LYS A 86 -10.63 33.68 -21.40
C LYS A 86 -11.99 33.49 -22.08
N ILE A 87 -12.79 32.54 -21.58
CA ILE A 87 -14.18 32.36 -22.01
C ILE A 87 -15.00 33.63 -21.71
N THR A 88 -14.84 34.20 -20.52
CA THR A 88 -15.57 35.40 -20.09
C THR A 88 -15.18 36.62 -20.93
N ASN A 89 -13.88 36.82 -21.17
CA ASN A 89 -13.37 37.92 -21.98
C ASN A 89 -13.90 37.87 -23.41
N LEU A 90 -13.93 36.67 -24.02
CA LEU A 90 -14.55 36.47 -25.33
C LEU A 90 -16.04 36.77 -25.31
N SER A 91 -16.77 36.29 -24.30
CA SER A 91 -18.21 36.55 -24.16
C SER A 91 -18.51 38.04 -24.05
N LEU A 92 -17.71 38.79 -23.27
CA LEU A 92 -17.85 40.24 -23.12
C LEU A 92 -17.54 40.99 -24.42
N ALA A 93 -16.48 40.59 -25.13
CA ALA A 93 -16.12 41.19 -26.41
C ALA A 93 -17.24 40.99 -27.45
N PHE A 94 -17.85 39.81 -27.53
CA PHE A 94 -18.98 39.56 -28.43
C PHE A 94 -20.26 40.31 -28.07
N LYS A 95 -20.52 40.55 -26.78
CA LYS A 95 -21.75 41.24 -26.33
C LYS A 95 -21.70 42.75 -26.51
N ASN A 96 -20.51 43.33 -26.61
CA ASN A 96 -20.35 44.77 -26.79
C ASN A 96 -20.36 45.12 -28.29
N GLU A 97 -21.42 45.79 -28.74
CA GLU A 97 -21.60 46.21 -30.14
C GLU A 97 -20.50 47.17 -30.64
N ASN A 98 -19.78 47.83 -29.72
CA ASN A 98 -18.67 48.75 -30.03
C ASN A 98 -17.28 48.10 -29.87
N SER A 99 -17.20 46.77 -29.71
CA SER A 99 -15.92 46.07 -29.64
C SER A 99 -15.11 46.28 -30.92
N SER A 100 -13.83 46.61 -30.78
CA SER A 100 -12.93 46.68 -31.93
C SER A 100 -12.60 45.29 -32.48
N ASP A 101 -12.40 45.20 -33.80
CA ASP A 101 -12.00 43.96 -34.47
C ASP A 101 -10.76 43.34 -33.81
N SER A 102 -9.78 44.17 -33.44
CA SER A 102 -8.56 43.71 -32.75
C SER A 102 -8.87 43.01 -31.41
N LEU A 103 -9.83 43.53 -30.64
CA LEU A 103 -10.24 42.94 -29.37
C LEU A 103 -10.99 41.61 -29.57
N LEU A 104 -11.86 41.54 -30.59
CA LEU A 104 -12.57 40.32 -30.97
C LEU A 104 -11.59 39.22 -31.40
N VAL A 105 -10.63 39.55 -32.27
CA VAL A 105 -9.61 38.61 -32.73
C VAL A 105 -8.72 38.13 -31.58
N LEU A 106 -8.29 39.05 -30.70
CA LEU A 106 -7.45 38.70 -29.55
C LEU A 106 -8.18 37.76 -28.59
N SER A 107 -9.39 38.12 -28.17
CA SER A 107 -10.17 37.32 -27.23
C SER A 107 -10.55 35.95 -27.81
N ALA A 108 -10.86 35.88 -29.11
CA ALA A 108 -11.14 34.62 -29.79
C ALA A 108 -9.90 33.72 -29.85
N ARG A 109 -8.72 34.30 -30.11
CA ARG A 109 -7.45 33.57 -30.08
C ARG A 109 -7.13 33.05 -28.68
N GLU A 110 -7.28 33.87 -27.64
CA GLU A 110 -7.04 33.44 -26.26
C GLU A 110 -7.99 32.33 -25.82
N PHE A 111 -9.27 32.40 -26.21
CA PHE A 111 -10.21 31.30 -25.99
C PHE A 111 -9.78 30.03 -26.73
N MET A 112 -9.44 30.11 -28.01
CA MET A 112 -9.03 28.94 -28.78
C MET A 112 -7.81 28.25 -28.16
N ILE A 113 -6.82 29.02 -27.69
CA ILE A 113 -5.58 28.47 -27.11
C ILE A 113 -5.79 27.94 -25.69
N TYR A 114 -6.56 28.65 -24.86
CA TYR A 114 -6.66 28.34 -23.43
C TYR A 114 -8.08 27.96 -23.01
N GLY A 115 -9.08 28.78 -23.38
CA GLY A 115 -10.48 28.58 -22.99
C GLY A 115 -11.17 27.33 -23.55
N SER A 116 -10.69 26.79 -24.68
CA SER A 116 -11.26 25.59 -25.31
C SER A 116 -10.73 24.27 -24.74
N LEU A 117 -9.65 24.34 -23.94
CA LEU A 117 -8.99 23.18 -23.37
C LEU A 117 -9.52 22.89 -21.97
N TYR A 118 -9.82 21.61 -21.72
CA TYR A 118 -10.14 21.09 -20.40
C TYR A 118 -9.11 20.02 -20.03
N PRO A 119 -8.52 20.08 -18.83
CA PRO A 119 -7.61 19.04 -18.37
C PRO A 119 -8.36 17.71 -18.30
N ARG A 120 -7.70 16.63 -18.74
CA ARG A 120 -8.21 15.27 -18.59
C ARG A 120 -7.71 14.70 -17.29
N PHE A 121 -8.63 14.41 -16.38
CA PHE A 121 -8.31 13.70 -15.15
C PHE A 121 -7.86 12.27 -15.46
N ASN A 122 -6.68 11.91 -14.99
CA ASN A 122 -6.14 10.56 -15.12
C ASN A 122 -5.48 10.13 -13.79
N PRO A 123 -6.24 9.51 -12.87
CA PRO A 123 -5.75 9.15 -11.55
C PRO A 123 -4.65 8.09 -11.61
N SER A 124 -3.72 8.18 -10.66
CA SER A 124 -2.72 7.15 -10.45
C SER A 124 -3.32 6.00 -9.64
N ILE A 125 -3.93 5.04 -10.34
CA ILE A 125 -4.53 3.85 -9.71
C ILE A 125 -3.58 2.65 -9.63
N SER A 126 -2.30 2.83 -9.94
CA SER A 126 -1.34 1.72 -10.11
C SER A 126 -1.19 0.86 -8.85
N THR A 127 -1.15 1.48 -7.67
CA THR A 127 -1.01 0.75 -6.41
C THR A 127 -2.33 0.06 -6.04
N TYR A 128 -3.47 0.68 -6.30
CA TYR A 128 -4.78 0.07 -6.11
C TYR A 128 -4.98 -1.14 -7.03
N GLU A 129 -4.68 -1.00 -8.33
CA GLU A 129 -4.75 -2.11 -9.30
C GLU A 129 -3.81 -3.25 -8.92
N GLY A 130 -2.60 -2.93 -8.46
CA GLY A 130 -1.65 -3.91 -7.92
C GLY A 130 -2.26 -4.67 -6.73
N LEU A 131 -2.75 -3.96 -5.72
CA LEU A 131 -3.37 -4.56 -4.53
C LEU A 131 -4.57 -5.44 -4.88
N SER A 132 -5.42 -4.98 -5.81
CA SER A 132 -6.61 -5.67 -6.27
C SER A 132 -6.27 -6.93 -7.07
N SER A 133 -5.38 -6.81 -8.06
CA SER A 133 -5.01 -7.91 -8.96
C SER A 133 -4.21 -9.02 -8.28
N THR A 134 -3.37 -8.68 -7.29
CA THR A 134 -2.58 -9.67 -6.55
C THR A 134 -3.31 -10.26 -5.34
N GLY A 135 -4.52 -9.79 -5.03
CA GLY A 135 -5.24 -10.19 -3.80
C GLY A 135 -4.59 -9.70 -2.51
N ASN A 136 -3.70 -8.70 -2.57
CA ASN A 136 -2.95 -8.19 -1.42
C ASN A 136 -3.74 -7.17 -0.59
N LEU A 137 -5.00 -6.92 -0.92
CA LEU A 137 -5.89 -6.09 -0.09
C LEU A 137 -5.95 -6.57 1.36
N GLY A 138 -5.88 -7.90 1.60
CA GLY A 138 -5.87 -8.47 2.95
C GLY A 138 -4.59 -8.22 3.76
N VAL A 139 -3.54 -7.64 3.16
CA VAL A 139 -2.32 -7.23 3.87
C VAL A 139 -2.53 -5.94 4.66
N ILE A 140 -3.48 -5.10 4.23
CA ILE A 140 -3.83 -3.86 4.92
C ILE A 140 -4.76 -4.19 6.08
N LYS A 141 -4.35 -3.82 7.29
CA LYS A 141 -5.08 -4.14 8.51
C LYS A 141 -6.08 -3.04 8.84
N ASP A 142 -7.26 -3.46 9.30
CA ASP A 142 -8.23 -2.58 9.93
C ASP A 142 -7.79 -2.37 11.39
N THR A 143 -7.34 -1.17 11.74
CA THR A 143 -6.93 -0.82 13.11
C THR A 143 -8.12 -0.42 13.97
#